data_AF-A0A9D5V3A5-F1
#
_entry.id   AF-A0A9D5V3A5-F1
#
_cell.length_a   1.000
_cell.length_b   1.000
_cell.length_c   1.000
_cell.angle_alpha   90.00
_cell.angle_beta   90.00
_cell.angle_gamma   90.00
#
_symmetry.space_group_name_H-M   'P 1'
#
loop_
_entity.id
_entity.type
_entity.pdbx_description
1 polymer ?
#
loop_
_entity_poly.entity_id
_entity_poly.type
_entity_poly.pdbx_seq_one_letter_code
_entity_poly.pdbx_strand_id
1 'polypeptide(L)'
;MSNTRSPVNFVDELRLVSYAFLGVVRRLAARSIDGFNSVFTVDSGVRARFYRDQGVARTKQGRYWQALPLLEEAARHWPDDEEILFHLGYCCLKTEQTREGIVALERAARGGEVSPRVSSILGMAYIQAKEYQRAVDILRRAIERTPGNFNLHYRLGLALDHLGEYDAAIAAFQEALNIRPGEIKVYQSIGFVLDQQGKHEDAVVFFKKTAELKEVYQES
;
A
#
# COMPACT_ATOMS: atom_id res chain seq x y z
N MET A 1 -64.28 40.60 42.03
CA MET A 1 -63.20 39.60 42.14
C MET A 1 -62.61 39.40 40.75
N SER A 2 -61.47 40.03 40.52
CA SER A 2 -60.76 40.12 39.22
C SER A 2 -60.10 38.78 38.87
N ASN A 3 -60.56 38.15 37.79
CA ASN A 3 -59.96 36.95 37.25
C ASN A 3 -58.83 37.34 36.28
N THR A 4 -57.61 37.51 36.81
CA THR A 4 -56.40 37.73 36.02
C THR A 4 -55.97 36.40 35.39
N ARG A 5 -56.48 36.10 34.19
CA ARG A 5 -55.86 35.09 33.33
C ARG A 5 -54.55 35.68 32.80
N SER A 6 -53.43 35.09 33.22
CA SER A 6 -52.08 35.37 32.73
C SER A 6 -52.08 35.32 31.20
N PRO A 7 -51.43 36.26 30.49
CA PRO A 7 -51.37 36.21 29.04
C PRO A 7 -50.52 34.99 28.67
N VAL A 8 -51.16 34.01 28.03
CA VAL A 8 -50.45 32.88 27.44
C VAL A 8 -49.51 33.48 26.40
N ASN A 9 -48.22 33.33 26.65
CA ASN A 9 -47.19 34.01 25.88
C ASN A 9 -47.11 33.31 24.51
N PHE A 10 -47.48 34.01 23.44
CA PHE A 10 -47.50 33.51 22.05
C PHE A 10 -46.17 32.86 21.63
N VAL A 11 -45.06 33.32 22.22
CA VAL A 11 -43.71 32.76 22.02
C VAL A 11 -43.57 31.35 22.61
N ASP A 12 -44.24 31.04 23.71
CA ASP A 12 -44.18 29.72 24.36
C ASP A 12 -45.04 28.68 23.63
N GLU A 13 -46.17 29.07 23.05
CA GLU A 13 -46.95 28.21 22.14
C GLU A 13 -46.18 27.93 20.84
N LEU A 14 -45.54 28.94 20.25
CA LEU A 14 -44.67 28.76 19.07
C LEU A 14 -43.49 27.83 19.36
N ARG A 15 -42.91 27.90 20.56
CA ARG A 15 -41.86 26.96 21.00
C ARG A 15 -42.39 25.54 21.17
N LEU A 16 -43.56 25.35 21.77
CA LEU A 16 -44.17 24.03 21.93
C LEU A 16 -44.52 23.40 20.58
N VAL A 17 -45.06 24.19 19.64
CA VAL A 17 -45.33 23.73 18.27
C VAL A 17 -44.02 23.43 17.53
N SER A 18 -42.96 24.23 17.72
CA SER A 18 -41.66 23.95 17.09
C SER A 18 -41.00 22.70 17.66
N TYR A 19 -41.07 22.44 18.97
CA TYR A 19 -40.54 21.22 19.59
C TYR A 19 -41.34 19.97 19.21
N ALA A 20 -42.67 20.07 19.14
CA ALA A 20 -43.51 18.99 18.66
C ALA A 20 -43.23 18.67 17.18
N PHE A 21 -43.08 19.70 16.34
CA PHE A 21 -42.70 19.58 14.94
C PHE A 21 -41.29 18.99 14.79
N LEU A 22 -40.29 19.48 15.52
CA LEU A 22 -38.95 18.90 15.57
C LEU A 22 -38.98 17.45 16.05
N GLY A 23 -39.81 17.12 17.04
CA GLY A 23 -39.95 15.75 17.54
C GLY A 23 -40.64 14.80 16.55
N VAL A 24 -41.56 15.31 15.73
CA VAL A 24 -42.18 14.57 14.62
C VAL A 24 -41.22 14.43 13.45
N VAL A 25 -40.51 15.49 13.06
CA VAL A 25 -39.45 15.46 12.03
C VAL A 25 -38.30 14.57 12.47
N ARG A 26 -37.91 14.56 13.75
CA ARG A 26 -36.85 13.71 14.28
C ARG A 26 -37.28 12.25 14.40
N ARG A 27 -38.57 11.96 14.69
CA ARG A 27 -39.13 10.60 14.65
C ARG A 27 -39.36 10.11 13.22
N LEU A 28 -39.76 10.97 12.30
CA LEU A 28 -39.87 10.67 10.87
C LEU A 28 -38.48 10.52 10.25
N ALA A 29 -37.50 11.33 10.63
CA ALA A 29 -36.12 11.19 10.22
C ALA A 29 -35.51 9.92 10.83
N ALA A 30 -35.79 9.58 12.10
CA ALA A 30 -35.33 8.32 12.70
C ALA A 30 -35.98 7.10 12.04
N ARG A 31 -37.30 7.10 11.81
CA ARG A 31 -38.00 6.04 11.06
C ARG A 31 -37.63 6.01 9.57
N SER A 32 -37.29 7.15 8.98
CA SER A 32 -36.77 7.25 7.62
C SER A 32 -35.34 6.76 7.56
N ILE A 33 -34.50 7.01 8.57
CA ILE A 33 -33.14 6.47 8.69
C ILE A 33 -33.19 4.97 8.95
N ASP A 34 -34.09 4.47 9.80
CA ASP A 34 -34.30 3.04 10.02
C ASP A 34 -34.94 2.36 8.80
N GLY A 35 -35.84 3.05 8.09
CA GLY A 35 -36.43 2.62 6.82
C GLY A 35 -35.43 2.64 5.65
N PHE A 36 -34.57 3.65 5.59
CA PHE A 36 -33.53 3.82 4.59
C PHE A 36 -32.36 2.85 4.84
N ASN A 37 -32.00 2.60 6.10
CA ASN A 37 -31.06 1.56 6.48
C ASN A 37 -31.65 0.16 6.30
N SER A 38 -32.96 -0.06 6.50
CA SER A 38 -33.59 -1.38 6.26
C SER A 38 -33.86 -1.66 4.78
N VAL A 39 -34.10 -0.64 3.96
CA VAL A 39 -34.27 -0.75 2.49
C VAL A 39 -32.93 -0.75 1.75
N PHE A 40 -31.91 -0.06 2.26
CA PHE A 40 -30.55 -0.01 1.70
C PHE A 40 -29.49 -0.49 2.71
N THR A 41 -29.75 -1.61 3.40
CA THR A 41 -28.65 -2.37 4.02
C THR A 41 -27.79 -2.89 2.88
N VAL A 42 -26.83 -2.08 2.41
CA VAL A 42 -25.74 -2.60 1.62
C VAL A 42 -25.04 -3.59 2.54
N ASP A 43 -25.26 -4.86 2.25
CA ASP A 43 -24.61 -6.00 2.87
C ASP A 43 -23.17 -5.61 3.19
N SER A 44 -22.74 -5.87 4.42
CA SER A 44 -21.43 -5.44 4.90
C SER A 44 -20.31 -6.00 4.02
N GLY A 45 -20.51 -7.18 3.44
CA GLY A 45 -19.66 -7.76 2.41
C GLY A 45 -19.68 -6.98 1.09
N VAL A 46 -20.84 -6.55 0.58
CA VAL A 46 -20.90 -5.68 -0.61
C VAL A 46 -20.17 -4.37 -0.39
N ARG A 47 -20.30 -3.77 0.80
CA ARG A 47 -19.59 -2.53 1.15
C ARG A 47 -18.08 -2.75 1.24
N ALA A 48 -17.65 -3.85 1.86
CA ALA A 48 -16.25 -4.23 1.93
C ALA A 48 -15.65 -4.46 0.52
N ARG A 49 -16.40 -5.09 -0.39
CA ARG A 49 -15.97 -5.28 -1.80
C ARG A 49 -15.76 -3.93 -2.48
N PHE A 50 -16.71 -3.01 -2.30
CA PHE A 50 -16.59 -1.66 -2.84
C PHE A 50 -15.34 -0.93 -2.29
N TYR A 51 -15.09 -1.02 -0.98
CA TYR A 51 -13.89 -0.40 -0.38
C TYR A 51 -12.59 -1.04 -0.87
N ARG A 52 -12.55 -2.37 -1.01
CA ARG A 52 -11.42 -3.06 -1.64
C ARG A 52 -11.18 -2.53 -3.04
N ASP A 53 -12.19 -2.54 -3.90
CA ASP A 53 -12.03 -2.18 -5.31
C ASP A 53 -11.60 -0.71 -5.48
N GLN A 54 -12.20 0.20 -4.69
CA GLN A 54 -11.80 1.62 -4.66
C GLN A 54 -10.40 1.81 -4.08
N GLY A 55 -10.06 1.10 -3.01
CA GLY A 55 -8.74 1.12 -2.39
C GLY A 55 -7.66 0.70 -3.38
N VAL A 56 -7.83 -0.45 -4.01
CA VAL A 56 -6.94 -0.98 -5.06
C VAL A 56 -6.81 0.00 -6.23
N ALA A 57 -7.91 0.57 -6.70
CA ALA A 57 -7.89 1.56 -7.79
C ALA A 57 -7.11 2.82 -7.40
N ARG A 58 -7.30 3.35 -6.18
CA ARG A 58 -6.55 4.50 -5.67
C ARG A 58 -5.07 4.20 -5.49
N THR A 59 -4.70 2.99 -5.05
CA THR A 59 -3.30 2.54 -4.98
C THR A 59 -2.65 2.56 -6.36
N LYS A 60 -3.33 2.04 -7.39
CA LYS A 60 -2.84 2.05 -8.78
C LYS A 60 -2.69 3.47 -9.35
N GLN A 61 -3.51 4.41 -8.88
CA GLN A 61 -3.42 5.84 -9.21
C GLN A 61 -2.36 6.60 -8.39
N GLY A 62 -1.63 5.94 -7.50
CA GLY A 62 -0.64 6.58 -6.62
C GLY A 62 -1.26 7.41 -5.47
N ARG A 63 -2.58 7.33 -5.27
CA ARG A 63 -3.30 8.08 -4.24
C ARG A 63 -3.28 7.32 -2.91
N TYR A 64 -2.09 7.08 -2.38
CA TYR A 64 -1.88 6.17 -1.24
C TYR A 64 -2.64 6.58 0.02
N TRP A 65 -2.61 7.86 0.39
CA TRP A 65 -3.34 8.39 1.55
C TRP A 65 -4.86 8.26 1.45
N GLN A 66 -5.41 8.22 0.22
CA GLN A 66 -6.84 7.99 0.01
C GLN A 66 -7.19 6.50 -0.06
N ALA A 67 -6.22 5.65 -0.44
CA ALA A 67 -6.39 4.21 -0.53
C ALA A 67 -6.39 3.54 0.86
N LEU A 68 -5.51 3.97 1.76
CA LEU A 68 -5.33 3.41 3.09
C LEU A 68 -6.64 3.21 3.87
N PRO A 69 -7.47 4.25 4.12
CA PRO A 69 -8.69 4.07 4.93
C PRO A 69 -9.70 3.12 4.28
N LEU A 70 -9.71 3.02 2.95
CA LEU A 70 -10.59 2.09 2.22
C LEU A 70 -10.09 0.65 2.38
N LEU A 71 -8.78 0.43 2.26
CA LEU A 71 -8.16 -0.87 2.42
C LEU A 71 -8.23 -1.37 3.87
N GLU A 72 -8.06 -0.48 4.85
CA GLU A 72 -8.24 -0.79 6.28
C GLU A 72 -9.67 -1.22 6.58
N GLU A 73 -10.67 -0.51 6.05
CA GLU A 73 -12.07 -0.87 6.23
C GLU A 73 -12.41 -2.22 5.57
N ALA A 74 -11.89 -2.46 4.36
CA ALA A 74 -12.03 -3.76 3.69
C ALA A 74 -11.35 -4.89 4.49
N ALA A 75 -10.16 -4.63 5.04
CA ALA A 75 -9.42 -5.58 5.86
C ALA A 75 -10.13 -5.92 7.18
N ARG A 76 -10.96 -5.05 7.74
CA ARG A 76 -11.79 -5.42 8.91
C ARG A 76 -12.78 -6.54 8.60
N HIS A 77 -13.24 -6.61 7.35
CA HIS A 77 -14.16 -7.67 6.91
C HIS A 77 -13.44 -8.91 6.37
N TRP A 78 -12.36 -8.75 5.62
CA TRP A 78 -11.52 -9.87 5.15
C TRP A 78 -10.08 -9.65 5.57
N PRO A 79 -9.74 -10.00 6.82
CA PRO A 79 -8.48 -9.61 7.40
C PRO A 79 -7.29 -10.42 6.87
N ASP A 80 -7.55 -11.55 6.20
CA ASP A 80 -6.56 -12.44 5.59
C ASP A 80 -6.61 -12.45 4.05
N ASP A 81 -7.33 -11.49 3.43
CA ASP A 81 -7.35 -11.33 1.98
C ASP A 81 -5.99 -10.83 1.45
N GLU A 82 -5.33 -11.64 0.62
CA GLU A 82 -4.00 -11.33 0.10
C GLU A 82 -3.97 -10.04 -0.72
N GLU A 83 -5.00 -9.76 -1.52
CA GLU A 83 -5.03 -8.58 -2.39
C GLU A 83 -5.15 -7.30 -1.56
N ILE A 84 -6.03 -7.30 -0.56
CA ILE A 84 -6.17 -6.19 0.39
C ILE A 84 -4.86 -5.97 1.13
N LEU A 85 -4.29 -7.02 1.73
CA LEU A 85 -3.07 -6.92 2.53
C LEU A 85 -1.85 -6.50 1.70
N PHE A 86 -1.76 -6.98 0.45
CA PHE A 86 -0.74 -6.55 -0.51
C PHE A 86 -0.83 -5.05 -0.79
N HIS A 87 -2.02 -4.56 -1.13
CA HIS A 87 -2.22 -3.14 -1.45
C HIS A 87 -2.08 -2.25 -0.22
N LEU A 88 -2.56 -2.70 0.94
CA LEU A 88 -2.40 -2.02 2.22
C LEU A 88 -0.90 -1.89 2.55
N GLY A 89 -0.18 -3.01 2.49
CA GLY A 89 1.26 -3.04 2.71
C GLY A 89 2.04 -2.12 1.79
N TYR A 90 1.74 -2.16 0.48
CA TYR A 90 2.36 -1.28 -0.49
C TYR A 90 2.06 0.21 -0.23
N CYS A 91 0.81 0.54 0.11
CA CYS A 91 0.41 1.89 0.47
C CYS A 91 1.17 2.38 1.71
N CYS A 92 1.26 1.58 2.76
CA CYS A 92 2.00 1.90 3.98
C CYS A 92 3.48 2.21 3.68
N LEU A 93 4.15 1.45 2.80
CA LEU A 93 5.53 1.75 2.40
C LEU A 93 5.66 3.10 1.69
N LYS A 94 4.67 3.44 0.84
CA LYS A 94 4.64 4.72 0.12
C LYS A 94 4.28 5.90 1.00
N THR A 95 3.70 5.66 2.17
CA THR A 95 3.38 6.67 3.18
C THR A 95 4.30 6.61 4.40
N GLU A 96 5.46 5.95 4.26
CA GLU A 96 6.52 5.80 5.28
C GLU A 96 6.12 5.03 6.56
N GLN A 97 4.95 4.41 6.56
CA GLN A 97 4.44 3.52 7.62
C GLN A 97 5.03 2.11 7.47
N THR A 98 6.37 2.02 7.54
CA THR A 98 7.11 0.81 7.15
C THR A 98 6.74 -0.40 8.01
N ARG A 99 6.54 -0.21 9.32
CA ARG A 99 6.24 -1.30 10.26
C ARG A 99 4.86 -1.90 10.00
N GLU A 100 3.85 -1.05 9.85
CA GLU A 100 2.48 -1.43 9.51
C GLU A 100 2.45 -2.16 8.16
N GLY A 101 3.24 -1.66 7.19
CA GLY A 101 3.40 -2.30 5.89
C GLY A 101 3.96 -3.72 5.99
N ILE A 102 5.02 -3.93 6.79
CA ILE A 102 5.59 -5.25 7.05
C ILE A 102 4.55 -6.17 7.67
N VAL A 103 3.81 -5.73 8.70
CA VAL A 103 2.80 -6.55 9.37
C VAL A 103 1.72 -7.02 8.38
N ALA A 104 1.21 -6.13 7.52
CA ALA A 104 0.22 -6.49 6.52
C ALA A 104 0.77 -7.50 5.50
N LEU A 105 1.99 -7.29 5.01
CA LEU A 105 2.63 -8.16 4.01
C LEU A 105 3.03 -9.52 4.57
N GLU A 106 3.53 -9.58 5.80
CA GLU A 106 3.79 -10.84 6.50
C GLU A 106 2.49 -11.62 6.70
N ARG A 107 1.39 -10.93 7.01
CA ARG A 107 0.09 -11.56 7.12
C ARG A 107 -0.37 -12.11 5.77
N ALA A 108 -0.20 -11.37 4.67
CA ALA A 108 -0.48 -11.85 3.32
C ALA A 108 0.33 -13.10 2.98
N ALA A 109 1.58 -13.18 3.48
CA ALA A 109 2.45 -14.32 3.28
C ALA A 109 2.13 -15.54 4.18
N ARG A 110 1.23 -15.45 5.16
CA ARG A 110 0.85 -16.59 6.04
C ARG A 110 -0.13 -17.57 5.37
N GLY A 111 -0.86 -17.14 4.36
CA GLY A 111 -2.01 -17.86 3.79
C GLY A 111 -1.70 -19.05 2.88
N GLY A 112 -0.42 -19.42 2.67
CA GLY A 112 -0.03 -20.51 1.78
C GLY A 112 1.18 -20.17 0.92
N GLU A 113 1.11 -20.46 -0.38
CA GLU A 113 2.15 -20.12 -1.36
C GLU A 113 2.26 -18.59 -1.49
N VAL A 114 3.34 -18.01 -0.95
CA VAL A 114 3.54 -16.56 -0.99
C VAL A 114 3.74 -16.11 -2.43
N SER A 115 2.81 -15.30 -2.94
CA SER A 115 2.92 -14.85 -4.31
C SER A 115 4.23 -14.05 -4.52
N PRO A 116 4.90 -14.19 -5.68
CA PRO A 116 6.13 -13.46 -5.97
C PRO A 116 5.96 -11.94 -5.83
N ARG A 117 4.74 -11.45 -6.05
CA ARG A 117 4.36 -10.06 -5.89
C ARG A 117 4.43 -9.62 -4.42
N VAL A 118 3.84 -10.39 -3.51
CA VAL A 118 3.93 -10.15 -2.06
C VAL A 118 5.38 -10.24 -1.59
N SER A 119 6.12 -11.30 -1.96
CA SER A 119 7.52 -11.46 -1.57
C SER A 119 8.42 -10.31 -2.05
N SER A 120 8.17 -9.79 -3.26
CA SER A 120 8.92 -8.64 -3.78
C SER A 120 8.68 -7.37 -2.94
N ILE A 121 7.43 -7.08 -2.58
CA ILE A 121 7.10 -5.90 -1.78
C ILE A 121 7.51 -6.08 -0.30
N LEU A 122 7.41 -7.30 0.25
CA LEU A 122 7.91 -7.60 1.59
C LEU A 122 9.43 -7.49 1.66
N GLY A 123 10.16 -7.96 0.65
CA GLY A 123 11.60 -7.74 0.53
C GLY A 123 11.96 -6.24 0.48
N MET A 124 11.18 -5.43 -0.26
CA MET A 124 11.33 -3.97 -0.24
C MET A 124 11.12 -3.37 1.15
N ALA A 125 10.08 -3.83 1.85
CA ALA A 125 9.73 -3.37 3.18
C ALA A 125 10.88 -3.63 4.17
N TYR A 126 11.44 -4.84 4.14
CA TYR A 126 12.60 -5.20 4.96
C TYR A 126 13.84 -4.37 4.62
N ILE A 127 14.12 -4.08 3.35
CA ILE A 127 15.22 -3.18 2.97
C ILE A 127 15.01 -1.78 3.56
N GLN A 128 13.81 -1.22 3.46
CA GLN A 128 13.48 0.10 4.03
C GLN A 128 13.59 0.13 5.56
N ALA A 129 13.26 -1.00 6.22
CA ALA A 129 13.46 -1.19 7.65
C ALA A 129 14.90 -1.52 8.06
N LYS A 130 15.83 -1.64 7.09
CA LYS A 130 17.22 -2.09 7.28
C LYS A 130 17.36 -3.52 7.81
N GLU A 131 16.33 -4.34 7.64
CA GLU A 131 16.29 -5.76 8.00
C GLU A 131 16.78 -6.62 6.83
N TYR A 132 18.01 -6.37 6.37
CA TYR A 132 18.50 -6.88 5.08
C TYR A 132 18.55 -8.41 5.00
N GLN A 133 18.92 -9.11 6.08
CA GLN A 133 18.93 -10.58 6.09
C GLN A 133 17.52 -11.15 5.82
N ARG A 134 16.48 -10.59 6.44
CA ARG A 134 15.09 -11.02 6.21
C ARG A 134 14.65 -10.75 4.77
N ALA A 135 15.13 -9.65 4.18
CA ALA A 135 14.92 -9.37 2.76
C ALA A 135 15.56 -10.45 1.88
N VAL A 136 16.82 -10.82 2.14
CA VAL A 136 17.50 -11.91 1.41
C VAL A 136 16.72 -13.22 1.52
N ASP A 137 16.30 -13.61 2.73
CA ASP A 137 15.63 -14.88 2.97
C ASP A 137 14.27 -15.00 2.25
N ILE A 138 13.47 -13.92 2.23
CA ILE A 138 12.18 -13.93 1.53
C ILE A 138 12.37 -13.87 0.01
N LEU A 139 13.36 -13.13 -0.48
CA LEU A 139 13.61 -12.97 -1.92
C LEU A 139 14.20 -14.23 -2.53
N ARG A 140 15.16 -14.90 -1.87
CA ARG A 140 15.73 -16.18 -2.34
C ARG A 140 14.66 -17.26 -2.48
N ARG A 141 13.80 -17.42 -1.47
CA ARG A 141 12.66 -18.36 -1.52
C ARG A 141 11.69 -18.04 -2.67
N ALA A 142 11.45 -16.77 -2.94
CA ALA A 142 10.59 -16.36 -4.05
C ALA A 142 11.24 -16.62 -5.43
N ILE A 143 12.55 -16.46 -5.54
CA ILE A 143 13.33 -16.71 -6.78
C ILE A 143 13.32 -18.19 -7.14
N GLU A 144 13.41 -19.10 -6.16
CA GLU A 144 13.31 -20.55 -6.40
C GLU A 144 12.02 -20.93 -7.15
N ARG A 145 10.94 -20.17 -6.94
CA ARG A 145 9.65 -20.38 -7.59
C ARG A 145 9.49 -19.59 -8.87
N THR A 146 10.04 -18.39 -8.93
CA THR A 146 9.92 -17.49 -10.08
C THR A 146 11.29 -16.92 -10.48
N PRO A 147 12.17 -17.75 -11.07
CA PRO A 147 13.54 -17.33 -11.40
C PRO A 147 13.58 -16.21 -12.44
N GLY A 148 12.56 -16.08 -13.29
CA GLY A 148 12.45 -15.01 -14.29
C GLY A 148 11.90 -13.67 -13.79
N ASN A 149 11.77 -13.45 -12.48
CA ASN A 149 11.23 -12.20 -11.95
C ASN A 149 12.31 -11.15 -11.71
N PHE A 150 12.37 -10.15 -12.58
CA PHE A 150 13.28 -9.01 -12.49
C PHE A 150 13.32 -8.34 -11.10
N ASN A 151 12.14 -8.07 -10.52
CA ASN A 151 12.07 -7.31 -9.27
C ASN A 151 12.59 -8.11 -8.07
N LEU A 152 12.54 -9.45 -8.13
CA LEU A 152 13.09 -10.27 -7.05
C LEU A 152 14.62 -10.23 -7.06
N HIS A 153 15.24 -10.44 -8.23
CA HIS A 153 16.69 -10.36 -8.38
C HIS A 153 17.25 -8.98 -8.10
N TYR A 154 16.61 -7.92 -8.62
CA TYR A 154 17.05 -6.55 -8.35
C TYR A 154 17.00 -6.21 -6.85
N ARG A 155 15.92 -6.58 -6.15
CA ARG A 155 15.82 -6.34 -4.71
C ARG A 155 16.77 -7.21 -3.90
N LEU A 156 17.05 -8.43 -4.37
CA LEU A 156 18.03 -9.30 -3.74
C LEU A 156 19.42 -8.67 -3.81
N GLY A 157 19.79 -8.14 -4.97
CA GLY A 157 21.04 -7.40 -5.15
C GLY A 157 21.15 -6.21 -4.20
N LEU A 158 20.09 -5.40 -4.07
CA LEU A 158 20.07 -4.27 -3.12
C LEU A 158 20.24 -4.72 -1.65
N ALA A 159 19.58 -5.81 -1.26
CA ALA A 159 19.71 -6.33 0.11
C ALA A 159 21.12 -6.87 0.40
N LEU A 160 21.73 -7.57 -0.56
CA LEU A 160 23.09 -8.12 -0.44
C LEU A 160 24.15 -7.01 -0.43
N ASP A 161 23.97 -5.97 -1.25
CA ASP A 161 24.81 -4.77 -1.24
C ASP A 161 24.85 -4.14 0.15
N HIS A 162 23.68 -3.92 0.77
CA HIS A 162 23.60 -3.39 2.14
C HIS A 162 24.20 -4.30 3.22
N LEU A 163 24.35 -5.60 2.95
CA LEU A 163 25.05 -6.55 3.82
C LEU A 163 26.57 -6.58 3.59
N GLY A 164 27.07 -5.90 2.55
CA GLY A 164 28.47 -5.98 2.12
C GLY A 164 28.80 -7.25 1.34
N GLU A 165 27.80 -8.07 0.97
CA GLU A 165 27.97 -9.27 0.15
C GLU A 165 28.06 -8.89 -1.34
N TYR A 166 29.05 -8.07 -1.68
CA TYR A 166 29.15 -7.36 -2.96
C TYR A 166 29.18 -8.28 -4.18
N ASP A 167 29.93 -9.39 -4.16
CA ASP A 167 29.99 -10.32 -5.30
C ASP A 167 28.62 -11.00 -5.53
N ALA A 168 27.93 -11.37 -4.46
CA ALA A 168 26.59 -11.93 -4.54
C ALA A 168 25.56 -10.89 -5.00
N ALA A 169 25.72 -9.63 -4.59
CA ALA A 169 24.89 -8.52 -5.05
C ALA A 169 25.04 -8.31 -6.57
N ILE A 170 26.27 -8.27 -7.08
CA ILE A 170 26.56 -8.17 -8.51
C ILE A 170 25.95 -9.34 -9.28
N ALA A 171 26.09 -10.57 -8.79
CA ALA A 171 25.48 -11.74 -9.43
C ALA A 171 23.94 -11.62 -9.52
N ALA A 172 23.28 -11.18 -8.43
CA ALA A 172 21.84 -10.95 -8.44
C ALA A 172 21.44 -9.82 -9.41
N PHE A 173 22.22 -8.74 -9.50
CA PHE A 173 21.98 -7.69 -10.49
C PHE A 173 22.21 -8.15 -11.93
N GLN A 174 23.19 -9.01 -12.18
CA GLN A 174 23.41 -9.60 -13.50
C GLN A 174 22.22 -10.47 -13.92
N GLU A 175 21.64 -11.27 -13.02
CA GLU A 175 20.40 -12.00 -13.31
C GLU A 175 19.23 -11.06 -13.60
N ALA A 176 19.12 -9.93 -12.89
CA ALA A 176 18.13 -8.91 -13.22
C ALA A 176 18.35 -8.33 -14.65
N LEU A 177 19.59 -8.09 -15.06
CA LEU A 177 19.92 -7.65 -16.42
C LEU A 177 19.68 -8.72 -17.48
N ASN A 178 19.91 -10.00 -17.18
CA ASN A 178 19.57 -11.11 -18.09
C ASN A 178 18.07 -11.13 -18.40
N ILE A 179 17.23 -10.80 -17.42
CA ILE A 179 15.77 -10.72 -17.59
C ILE A 179 15.38 -9.42 -18.30
N ARG A 180 16.04 -8.29 -17.99
CA ARG A 180 15.78 -6.98 -18.60
C ARG A 180 17.09 -6.22 -18.91
N PRO A 181 17.66 -6.40 -20.12
CA PRO A 181 19.01 -5.90 -20.44
C PRO A 181 19.17 -4.37 -20.47
N GLY A 182 18.07 -3.61 -20.51
CA GLY A 182 18.08 -2.13 -20.64
C GLY A 182 17.75 -1.36 -19.37
N GLU A 183 17.72 -2.01 -18.20
CA GLU A 183 17.33 -1.36 -16.95
C GLU A 183 18.48 -0.52 -16.38
N ILE A 184 18.47 0.79 -16.69
CA ILE A 184 19.48 1.78 -16.29
C ILE A 184 19.83 1.68 -14.79
N LYS A 185 18.82 1.57 -13.92
CA LYS A 185 19.01 1.50 -12.47
C LYS A 185 19.90 0.33 -12.04
N VAL A 186 19.90 -0.78 -12.79
CA VAL A 186 20.70 -1.96 -12.44
C VAL A 186 22.17 -1.75 -12.82
N TYR A 187 22.45 -1.16 -13.98
CA TYR A 187 23.81 -0.74 -14.34
C TYR A 187 24.38 0.25 -13.31
N GLN A 188 23.56 1.20 -12.85
CA GLN A 188 23.95 2.11 -11.77
C GLN A 188 24.29 1.36 -10.49
N SER A 189 23.43 0.44 -10.06
CA SER A 189 23.67 -0.37 -8.85
C SER A 189 24.96 -1.17 -8.93
N ILE A 190 25.23 -1.86 -10.04
CA ILE A 190 26.48 -2.61 -10.22
C ILE A 190 27.70 -1.66 -10.16
N GLY A 191 27.63 -0.51 -10.83
CA GLY A 191 28.70 0.49 -10.78
C GLY A 191 29.00 0.97 -9.35
N PHE A 192 27.95 1.25 -8.56
CA PHE A 192 28.11 1.63 -7.15
C PHE A 192 28.72 0.52 -6.29
N VAL A 193 28.29 -0.73 -6.48
CA VAL A 193 28.85 -1.87 -5.73
C VAL A 193 30.33 -2.09 -6.08
N LEU A 194 30.69 -2.00 -7.36
CA LEU A 194 32.09 -2.10 -7.81
C LEU A 194 32.97 -0.98 -7.22
N ASP A 195 32.43 0.24 -7.16
CA ASP A 195 33.12 1.38 -6.56
C ASP A 195 33.35 1.17 -5.05
N GLN A 196 32.33 0.66 -4.33
CA GLN A 196 32.45 0.28 -2.91
C GLN A 196 33.46 -0.86 -2.68
N GLN A 197 33.65 -1.76 -3.65
CA GLN A 197 34.70 -2.78 -3.64
C GLN A 197 36.11 -2.22 -3.95
N GLY A 198 36.23 -0.93 -4.33
CA GLY A 198 37.48 -0.32 -4.78
C GLY A 198 37.85 -0.66 -6.23
N LYS A 199 36.95 -1.30 -6.99
CA LYS A 199 37.14 -1.64 -8.42
C LYS A 199 36.70 -0.48 -9.31
N HIS A 200 37.37 0.67 -9.13
CA HIS A 200 36.96 1.93 -9.76
C HIS A 200 36.98 1.88 -11.30
N GLU A 201 37.95 1.16 -11.90
CA GLU A 201 38.03 1.02 -13.35
C GLU A 201 36.82 0.27 -13.94
N ASP A 202 36.40 -0.82 -13.29
CA ASP A 202 35.22 -1.58 -13.67
C ASP A 202 33.95 -0.75 -13.45
N ALA A 203 33.86 -0.02 -12.33
CA ALA A 203 32.72 0.85 -12.03
C ALA A 203 32.50 1.91 -13.12
N VAL A 204 33.57 2.51 -13.64
CA VAL A 204 33.50 3.49 -14.74
C VAL A 204 32.86 2.91 -15.99
N VAL A 205 33.09 1.63 -16.31
CA VAL A 205 32.44 0.97 -17.47
C VAL A 205 30.92 0.95 -17.29
N PHE A 206 30.44 0.58 -16.10
CA PHE A 206 29.00 0.54 -15.80
C PHE A 206 28.36 1.94 -15.71
N PHE A 207 29.09 2.95 -15.21
CA PHE A 207 28.62 4.33 -15.20
C PHE A 207 28.56 4.95 -16.60
N LYS A 208 29.54 4.66 -17.47
CA LYS A 208 29.46 5.05 -18.88
C LYS A 208 28.26 4.43 -19.56
N LYS A 209 28.03 3.13 -19.34
CA LYS A 209 26.86 2.44 -19.90
C LYS A 209 25.54 3.03 -19.42
N THR A 210 25.48 3.41 -18.14
CA THR A 210 24.35 4.15 -17.57
C THR A 210 24.09 5.47 -18.31
N ALA A 211 25.14 6.25 -18.57
CA ALA A 211 25.02 7.55 -19.25
C ALA A 211 24.53 7.39 -20.69
N GLU A 212 25.15 6.47 -21.46
CA GLU A 212 24.72 6.13 -22.83
C GLU A 212 23.23 5.76 -22.89
N LEU A 213 22.78 4.89 -21.99
CA LEU A 213 21.37 4.48 -21.96
C LEU A 213 20.44 5.64 -21.60
N LYS A 214 20.83 6.52 -20.68
CA LYS A 214 20.01 7.70 -20.34
C LYS A 214 19.85 8.67 -21.50
N GLU A 215 20.90 8.90 -22.28
CA GLU A 215 20.86 9.75 -23.47
C GLU A 215 19.88 9.18 -24.50
N VAL A 216 19.98 7.89 -24.81
CA VAL A 216 19.05 7.20 -25.73
C VAL A 216 17.58 7.34 -25.28
N TYR A 217 17.30 7.25 -23.97
CA TYR A 217 15.95 7.42 -23.42
C TYR A 217 15.42 8.86 -23.47
N GLN A 218 16.29 9.87 -23.55
CA GLN A 218 15.89 11.27 -23.63
C GLN A 218 15.56 11.70 -25.08
N GLU A 219 16.09 10.98 -26.06
CA GLU A 219 15.90 11.23 -27.49
C GLU A 219 14.67 10.52 -28.08
N SER A 220 14.07 9.59 -27.34
CA SER A 220 12.89 8.77 -27.72
C SER A 220 11.57 9.32 -27.19
#